data_AF-A0A5B7WXB3-F1
#
_entry.id   AF-A0A5B7WXB3-F1
#
_cell.length_a   1.000
_cell.length_b   1.000
_cell.length_c   1.000
_cell.angle_alpha   90.00
_cell.angle_beta   90.00
_cell.angle_gamma   90.00
#
_symmetry.space_group_name_H-M   'P 1'
#
loop_
_entity.id
_entity.type
_entity.pdbx_description
1 polymer ?
#
loop_
_entity_poly.entity_id
_entity_poly.type
_entity_poly.pdbx_seq_one_letter_code
_entity_poly.pdbx_strand_id
1 'polypeptide(L)' 'MEVRTLLLELSDDQLADLNDALEDYRDYFKTQAQEASMGFGLDAEYWESRANEIQGLREMLLKARGKEVT' A
#
# COMPACT_ATOMS: atom_id res chain seq x y z
N MET A 1 7.33 18.46 2.64
CA MET A 1 6.36 17.35 2.59
C MET A 1 5.59 17.47 1.30
N GLU A 2 5.63 16.47 0.43
CA GLU A 2 4.67 16.39 -0.67
C GLU A 2 3.31 15.97 -0.10
N VAL A 3 2.27 16.72 -0.44
CA VAL A 3 0.90 16.36 -0.12
C VAL A 3 0.37 15.49 -1.25
N ARG A 4 -0.02 14.26 -0.93
CA ARG A 4 -0.68 13.35 -1.87
C ARG A 4 -2.18 13.34 -1.58
N THR A 5 -2.99 13.53 -2.60
CA THR A 5 -4.45 13.51 -2.52
C THR A 5 -4.99 12.45 -3.45
N LEU A 6 -5.92 11.64 -2.95
CA LEU A 6 -6.60 10.61 -3.71
C LEU A 6 -8.10 10.90 -3.64
N LEU A 7 -8.74 11.05 -4.79
CA LEU A 7 -10.20 11.20 -4.92
C LEU A 7 -10.71 9.90 -5.53
N LEU A 8 -11.58 9.19 -4.80
CA LEU A 8 -12.10 7.89 -5.19
C LEU A 8 -13.62 7.89 -5.00
N GLU A 9 -14.34 7.41 -6.01
CA GLU A 9 -15.77 7.10 -5.92
C GLU A 9 -15.89 5.57 -6.07
N LEU A 10 -16.00 4.88 -4.94
CA LEU A 10 -16.03 3.41 -4.87
C LEU A 10 -17.20 2.98 -4.00
N SER A 11 -17.82 1.84 -4.33
CA SER A 11 -18.69 1.15 -3.38
C SER A 11 -17.88 0.53 -2.23
N ASP A 12 -18.56 0.13 -1.15
CA ASP A 12 -17.93 -0.57 -0.02
C ASP A 12 -17.17 -1.83 -0.47
N ASP A 13 -17.76 -2.63 -1.36
CA ASP A 13 -17.11 -3.84 -1.91
C ASP A 13 -15.85 -3.48 -2.73
N GLN A 14 -15.94 -2.45 -3.59
CA GLN A 14 -14.79 -2.00 -4.38
C GLN A 14 -13.67 -1.42 -3.51
N LEU A 15 -14.03 -0.80 -2.38
CA LEU A 15 -13.08 -0.29 -1.40
C LEU A 15 -12.40 -1.44 -0.63
N ALA A 16 -13.15 -2.49 -0.28
CA ALA A 16 -12.60 -3.70 0.33
C ALA A 16 -11.64 -4.42 -0.63
N ASP A 17 -12.05 -4.63 -1.89
CA ASP A 17 -11.20 -5.21 -2.94
C ASP A 17 -9.92 -4.41 -3.14
N LEU A 18 -10.00 -3.07 -3.16
CA LEU A 18 -8.84 -2.20 -3.27
C LEU A 18 -7.92 -2.31 -2.05
N ASN A 19 -8.48 -2.38 -0.83
CA ASN A 19 -7.70 -2.56 0.39
C ASN A 19 -6.93 -3.87 0.40
N ASP A 20 -7.57 -4.95 -0.05
CA ASP A 20 -6.99 -6.29 -0.09
C ASP A 20 -5.91 -6.38 -1.18
N ALA A 21 -6.16 -5.81 -2.36
CA ALA A 21 -5.14 -5.73 -3.41
C ALA A 21 -3.90 -4.93 -2.95
N LEU A 22 -4.09 -3.81 -2.25
CA LEU A 22 -2.96 -3.03 -1.69
C LEU A 22 -2.21 -3.82 -0.61
N GLU A 23 -2.90 -4.62 0.18
CA GLU A 23 -2.28 -5.51 1.16
C GLU A 23 -1.42 -6.58 0.48
N ASP A 24 -1.94 -7.25 -0.56
CA ASP A 24 -1.22 -8.26 -1.33
C ASP A 24 0.05 -7.68 -1.97
N TYR A 25 -0.03 -6.50 -2.59
CA TYR A 25 1.15 -5.85 -3.17
C TYR A 25 2.19 -5.43 -2.13
N ARG A 26 1.75 -4.91 -0.97
CA ARG A 26 2.65 -4.57 0.13
C ARG A 26 3.41 -5.82 0.59
N ASP A 27 2.71 -6.92 0.78
CA ASP A 27 3.30 -8.13 1.33
C ASP A 27 4.18 -8.84 0.29
N TYR A 28 3.84 -8.78 -0.99
CA TYR A 28 4.74 -9.14 -2.09
C TYR A 28 6.07 -8.37 -2.01
N PHE A 29 6.04 -7.04 -1.85
CA PHE A 29 7.28 -6.25 -1.74
C PHE A 29 8.08 -6.58 -0.48
N LYS A 30 7.43 -6.89 0.65
CA LYS A 30 8.14 -7.37 1.84
C LYS A 30 8.84 -8.71 1.59
N THR A 31 8.20 -9.64 0.88
CA THR A 31 8.83 -10.91 0.49
C THR A 31 10.03 -10.65 -0.42
N GLN A 32 9.92 -9.75 -1.40
CA GLN A 32 11.04 -9.38 -2.26
C GLN A 32 12.20 -8.73 -1.47
N ALA A 33 11.91 -7.91 -0.46
CA ALA A 33 12.94 -7.36 0.42
C ALA A 33 13.68 -8.46 1.22
N GLN A 34 12.94 -9.47 1.70
CA GLN A 34 13.53 -10.63 2.38
C GLN A 34 14.42 -11.43 1.42
N GLU A 35 13.96 -11.68 0.19
CA GLU A 35 14.76 -12.36 -0.84
C GLU A 35 16.02 -11.56 -1.21
N ALA A 36 15.90 -10.24 -1.34
CA ALA A 36 17.01 -9.33 -1.58
C ALA A 36 18.05 -9.33 -0.45
N SER A 37 17.62 -9.46 0.80
CA SER A 37 18.52 -9.61 1.94
C SER A 37 19.39 -10.88 1.87
N MET A 38 18.97 -11.86 1.07
CA MET A 38 19.71 -13.09 0.77
C MET A 38 20.54 -12.99 -0.52
N GLY A 39 20.60 -11.82 -1.16
CA GLY A 39 21.42 -11.57 -2.35
C GLY A 39 20.73 -11.82 -3.69
N PHE A 40 19.39 -11.91 -3.74
CA PHE A 40 18.62 -12.12 -4.97
C PHE A 40 17.87 -10.86 -5.43
N GLY A 41 17.95 -10.52 -6.71
CA GLY A 41 17.14 -9.44 -7.30
C GLY A 41 17.67 -8.03 -7.03
N LEU A 42 16.76 -7.05 -6.91
CA LEU A 42 17.08 -5.65 -6.59
C LEU A 42 17.38 -5.47 -5.10
N ASP A 43 17.95 -4.31 -4.73
CA ASP A 43 18.32 -4.00 -3.34
C ASP A 43 17.12 -4.07 -2.38
N ALA A 44 17.35 -4.56 -1.16
CA ALA A 44 16.32 -4.66 -0.14
C ALA A 44 15.67 -3.31 0.19
N GLU A 45 16.46 -2.23 0.25
CA GLU A 45 15.97 -0.87 0.49
C GLU A 45 14.98 -0.40 -0.58
N TYR A 46 15.17 -0.81 -1.85
CA TYR A 46 14.23 -0.49 -2.92
C TYR A 46 12.87 -1.14 -2.65
N TRP A 47 12.87 -2.44 -2.32
CA TRP A 47 11.63 -3.18 -2.03
C TRP A 47 10.93 -2.69 -0.77
N GLU A 48 11.68 -2.37 0.29
CA GLU A 48 11.15 -1.75 1.49
C GLU A 48 10.53 -0.38 1.20
N SER A 49 11.18 0.45 0.38
CA SER A 49 10.60 1.71 -0.08
C SER A 49 9.27 1.51 -0.81
N ARG A 50 9.17 0.51 -1.70
CA ARG A 50 7.90 0.19 -2.38
C ARG A 50 6.83 -0.28 -1.40
N ALA A 51 7.16 -1.17 -0.46
CA ALA A 51 6.23 -1.64 0.57
C ALA A 51 5.69 -0.48 1.42
N ASN A 52 6.55 0.46 1.80
CA ASN A 52 6.19 1.65 2.57
C ASN A 52 5.27 2.59 1.77
N GLU A 53 5.51 2.76 0.47
CA GLU A 53 4.62 3.54 -0.39
C GLU A 53 3.21 2.94 -0.46
N ILE A 54 3.09 1.61 -0.63
CA ILE A 54 1.79 0.93 -0.66
C ILE A 54 1.09 1.01 0.70
N GLN A 55 1.83 0.84 1.80
CA GLN A 55 1.30 1.02 3.14
C GLN A 55 0.73 2.43 3.33
N GLY A 56 1.43 3.47 2.84
CA GLY A 56 0.93 4.84 2.86
C GLY A 56 -0.37 5.04 2.08
N LEU A 57 -0.49 4.42 0.90
CA LEU A 57 -1.74 4.45 0.11
C LEU A 57 -2.89 3.74 0.83
N ARG A 58 -2.63 2.58 1.43
CA ARG A 58 -3.64 1.82 2.18
C ARG A 58 -4.13 2.60 3.41
N GLU A 59 -3.25 3.31 4.10
CA GLU A 59 -3.62 4.22 5.19
C GLU A 59 -4.47 5.40 4.71
N MET A 60 -4.17 5.97 3.54
CA MET A 60 -5.00 7.03 2.94
C MET A 60 -6.40 6.52 2.61
N LEU A 61 -6.50 5.31 2.05
CA LEU A 61 -7.78 4.65 1.74
C LEU A 61 -8.63 4.42 3.01
N LEU A 62 -8.03 3.86 4.06
CA LEU A 62 -8.72 3.59 5.32
C LEU A 62 -9.16 4.88 6.04
N LYS A 63 -8.36 5.95 5.94
CA LYS A 63 -8.75 7.27 6.46
C LYS A 63 -9.90 7.90 5.66
N ALA A 64 -9.97 7.67 4.36
CA ALA A 64 -11.10 8.13 3.55
C ALA A 64 -12.41 7.47 3.99
N ARG A 65 -12.41 6.16 4.23
CA ARG A 65 -13.56 5.42 4.80
C ARG A 65 -14.01 5.97 6.16
N GLY A 66 -13.06 6.31 7.03
CA GLY A 66 -13.36 6.86 8.36
C GLY A 66 -13.97 8.26 8.39
N LYS A 67 -14.01 8.97 7.25
CA LYS A 67 -14.59 10.32 7.15
C LYS A 67 -16.07 10.33 6.75
N GLU A 68 -16.67 9.19 6.41
CA GLU A 68 -18.11 9.07 6.13
C GLU A 68 -18.95 8.90 7.40
N VAL A 69 -18.75 9.75 8.42
CA VAL A 69 -19.76 9.98 9.48
C VAL A 69 -19.56 11.39 10.06
N THR A 70 -20.14 12.42 9.45
CA THR A 70 -20.88 13.51 10.13
C THR A 70 -21.68 14.33 9.13
#